data_AF-A0A1C6CTB6-F1
#
_entry.id   AF-A0A1C6CTB6-F1
#
_cell.length_a   1.000
_cell.length_b   1.000
_cell.length_c   1.000
_cell.angle_alpha   90.00
_cell.angle_beta   90.00
_cell.angle_gamma   90.00
#
_symmetry.space_group_name_H-M   'P 1'
#
loop_
_entity.id
_entity.type
_entity.pdbx_description
1 polymer ?
#
loop_
_entity_poly.entity_id
_entity_poly.type
_entity_poly.pdbx_seq_one_letter_code
_entity_poly.pdbx_strand_id
1 'polypeptide(L)' 'MKDYKYYIVKNRDLAICLKMLTQQEPYIYPNKFIEGEHVWSFRNDESFKEAKALAYELIEKNSK' A
#
# COMPACT_ATOMS: atom_id res chain seq x y z
N MET A 1 -10.15 4.09 -14.87
CA MET A 1 -10.11 4.44 -13.42
C MET A 1 -9.30 5.72 -13.28
N LYS A 2 -9.70 6.65 -12.40
CA LYS A 2 -8.88 7.85 -12.14
C LYS A 2 -7.58 7.39 -11.46
N ASP A 3 -6.44 7.71 -12.08
CA ASP A 3 -5.14 7.54 -11.45
C ASP A 3 -4.95 8.65 -10.41
N TYR A 4 -5.26 8.32 -9.15
CA TYR A 4 -4.90 9.19 -8.04
C TYR A 4 -3.38 9.21 -7.90
N LYS A 5 -2.81 10.38 -7.58
CA LYS A 5 -1.37 10.57 -7.38
C LYS A 5 -0.82 9.71 -6.22
N TYR A 6 -1.66 9.38 -5.25
CA TYR A 6 -1.30 8.60 -4.07
C TYR A 6 -2.24 7.43 -3.85
N TYR A 7 -1.71 6.36 -3.28
CA TYR A 7 -2.46 5.16 -2.89
C TYR A 7 -2.34 4.94 -1.39
N ILE A 8 -3.48 4.71 -0.73
CA ILE A 8 -3.56 4.54 0.72
C ILE A 8 -3.67 3.06 1.05
N VAL A 9 -2.74 2.57 1.85
CA VAL A 9 -2.73 1.23 2.43
C VAL A 9 -3.14 1.34 3.90
N LYS A 10 -4.06 0.46 4.33
CA LYS A 10 -4.54 0.39 5.72
C LYS A 10 -3.93 -0.76 6.52
N ASN A 11 -3.46 -1.82 5.84
CA ASN A 11 -2.82 -2.95 6.48
C ASN A 11 -1.31 -2.69 6.65
N ARG A 12 -0.82 -2.76 7.88
CA ARG A 12 0.57 -2.47 8.22
C ARG A 12 1.56 -3.39 7.50
N ASP A 13 1.30 -4.68 7.44
CA ASP A 13 2.23 -5.67 6.88
C ASP A 13 2.33 -5.51 5.36
N LEU A 14 1.21 -5.26 4.69
CA LEU A 14 1.18 -4.90 3.28
C LEU A 14 1.94 -3.59 3.03
N ALA A 15 1.80 -2.59 3.88
CA ALA A 15 2.55 -1.34 3.75
C ALA A 15 4.06 -1.57 3.90
N ILE A 16 4.49 -2.39 4.86
CA ILE A 16 5.91 -2.77 5.02
C ILE A 16 6.41 -3.51 3.78
N CYS A 17 5.63 -4.46 3.25
CA CYS A 17 5.97 -5.20 2.04
C CYS A 17 6.15 -4.27 0.83
N LEU A 18 5.18 -3.39 0.59
CA LEU A 18 5.23 -2.44 -0.54
C LEU A 18 6.37 -1.43 -0.39
N LYS A 19 6.65 -0.97 0.83
CA LYS A 19 7.84 -0.16 1.13
C LYS A 19 9.12 -0.89 0.70
N MET A 20 9.27 -2.16 1.06
CA MET A 20 10.45 -2.95 0.71
C MET A 20 10.57 -3.18 -0.80
N LEU A 21 9.47 -3.51 -1.49
CA LEU A 21 9.47 -3.78 -2.93
C LEU A 21 9.75 -2.52 -3.75
N THR A 22 9.22 -1.38 -3.32
CA THR A 22 9.29 -0.13 -4.09
C THR A 22 10.43 0.79 -3.64
N GLN A 23 11.06 0.50 -2.50
CA GLN A 23 11.99 1.38 -1.79
C GLN A 23 11.41 2.77 -1.48
N GLN A 24 10.08 2.90 -1.49
CA GLN A 24 9.41 4.15 -1.16
C GLN A 24 9.15 4.24 0.35
N GLU A 25 9.49 5.39 0.94
CA GLU A 25 9.03 5.73 2.28
C GLU A 25 7.60 6.31 2.19
N PRO A 26 6.58 5.60 2.72
CA PRO A 26 5.22 6.11 2.70
C PRO A 26 5.05 7.26 3.70
N TYR A 27 4.16 8.20 3.37
CA TYR A 27 3.69 9.17 4.34
C TYR A 27 2.68 8.50 5.29
N ILE A 28 2.92 8.59 6.60
CA ILE A 28 2.10 7.94 7.64
C ILE A 28 1.27 8.99 8.37
N TYR A 29 -0.04 8.76 8.50
CA TYR A 29 -0.92 9.68 9.23
C TYR A 29 -2.09 8.95 9.90
N PRO A 30 -2.72 9.56 10.92
CA PRO A 30 -3.87 8.97 11.60
C PRO A 30 -5.01 8.66 10.63
N ASN A 31 -5.62 7.50 10.82
CA ASN A 31 -6.82 7.10 10.10
C ASN A 31 -7.98 8.01 10.54
N LYS A 32 -8.60 8.71 9.58
CA LYS A 32 -9.70 9.65 9.87
C LYS A 32 -11.00 8.97 10.30
N PHE A 33 -11.11 7.66 10.12
CA PHE A 33 -12.34 6.90 10.38
C PHE A 33 -12.23 6.01 11.63
N ILE A 34 -11.03 5.64 12.04
CA ILE A 34 -10.79 4.72 13.15
C ILE A 34 -9.72 5.34 14.03
N GLU A 35 -10.12 5.72 15.24
CA GLU A 35 -9.22 6.35 16.21
C GLU A 35 -8.10 5.39 16.65
N GLY A 36 -6.88 5.91 16.78
CA GLY A 36 -5.69 5.13 17.13
C GLY A 36 -5.04 4.36 15.97
N GLU A 37 -5.72 4.23 14.82
CA GLU A 37 -5.13 3.62 13.63
C GLU A 37 -4.35 4.62 12.77
N HIS A 38 -3.43 4.09 11.97
CA HIS A 38 -2.67 4.85 10.99
C HIS A 38 -2.87 4.28 9.59
N VAL A 39 -2.66 5.12 8.58
CA VAL A 39 -2.64 4.72 7.18
C VAL A 39 -1.33 5.12 6.53
N TRP A 40 -0.93 4.39 5.49
CA TRP A 40 0.32 4.57 4.76
C TRP A 40 0.01 5.01 3.33
N SER A 41 0.46 6.21 2.96
CA SER A 41 0.25 6.79 1.64
C SER A 41 1.52 6.70 0.80
N PHE A 42 1.43 5.96 -0.31
CA PHE A 42 2.50 5.81 -1.29
C PHE A 42 2.26 6.66 -2.52
N ARG A 43 3.32 7.01 -3.25
CA ARG A 43 3.17 7.57 -4.59
C ARG A 43 2.67 6.46 -5.51
N ASN A 44 1.60 6.72 -6.25
CA ASN A 44 0.98 5.74 -7.14
C ASN A 44 1.60 5.82 -8.54
N ASP A 45 2.92 5.61 -8.62
CA ASP A 45 3.67 5.51 -9.87
C ASP A 45 3.63 4.09 -10.45
N GLU A 46 4.21 3.88 -11.63
CA GLU A 46 4.19 2.57 -12.30
C GLU A 46 4.90 1.48 -11.49
N SER A 47 6.04 1.79 -10.86
CA SER A 47 6.75 0.81 -10.01
C SER A 47 5.92 0.41 -8.79
N PHE A 48 5.17 1.35 -8.18
CA PHE A 48 4.22 1.01 -7.13
C PHE A 48 3.07 0.14 -7.64
N LYS A 49 2.50 0.45 -8.82
CA LYS A 49 1.41 -0.33 -9.41
C LYS A 49 1.84 -1.78 -9.67
N GLU A 50 3.03 -1.99 -10.21
CA GLU A 50 3.61 -3.32 -10.45
C GLU A 50 3.84 -4.08 -9.15
N ALA A 51 4.54 -3.47 -8.17
CA ALA A 51 4.78 -4.09 -6.88
C ALA A 51 3.48 -4.45 -6.15
N LYS A 52 2.47 -3.58 -6.24
CA LYS A 52 1.14 -3.84 -5.69
C LYS A 52 0.49 -5.04 -6.37
N ALA A 53 0.48 -5.10 -7.70
CA ALA A 53 -0.10 -6.23 -8.42
C ALA A 53 0.54 -7.56 -7.98
N LEU A 54 1.87 -7.62 -7.91
CA LEU A 54 2.61 -8.81 -7.44
C LEU A 54 2.24 -9.20 -6.00
N ALA A 55 2.18 -8.22 -5.08
CA ALA A 55 1.83 -8.49 -3.69
C ALA A 55 0.42 -9.07 -3.56
N TYR A 56 -0.56 -8.53 -4.30
CA TYR A 56 -1.93 -9.03 -4.28
C TYR A 56 -2.06 -10.41 -4.93
N GLU A 57 -1.37 -10.67 -6.05
CA GLU A 57 -1.35 -12.01 -6.66
C GLU A 57 -0.83 -13.08 -5.69
N LEU A 58 0.20 -12.76 -4.89
CA LEU A 58 0.73 -13.68 -3.87
C LEU A 58 -0.25 -13.90 -2.72
N ILE A 59 -0.93 -12.84 -2.28
CA ILE A 59 -1.97 -12.93 -1.24
C ILE A 59 -3.10 -13.84 -1.73
N GLU A 60 -3.57 -13.65 -2.96
CA GLU A 60 -4.64 -14.46 -3.56
C GLU A 60 -4.25 -15.93 -3.72
N LYS A 61 -3.00 -16.21 -4.11
CA LYS A 61 -2.49 -17.59 -4.23
C LYS A 61 -2.44 -18.31 -2.88
N ASN A 62 -2.09 -17.63 -1.80
CA ASN A 62 -1.96 -18.22 -0.47
C ASN A 62 -3.26 -18.20 0.35
N SER A 63 -4.30 -17.52 -0.13
CA SER A 63 -5.63 -17.49 0.52
C SER A 63 -6.53 -18.65 0.08
N LYS A 64 -6.02 -19.56 -0.76
CA LYS A 64 -6.65 -20.81 -1.20
C LYS A 64 -5.97 -22.00 -0.55
#